data_AF-A0A969HNH3-F1
#
_entry.id   AF-A0A969HNH3-F1
#
_cell.length_a   1.000
_cell.length_b   1.000
_cell.length_c   1.000
_cell.angle_alpha   90.00
_cell.angle_beta   90.00
_cell.angle_gamma   90.00
#
_symmetry.space_group_name_H-M   'P 1'
#
loop_
_entity.id
_entity.type
_entity.pdbx_description
1 polymer ?
#
loop_
_entity_poly.entity_id
_entity_poly.type
_entity_poly.pdbx_seq_one_letter_code
_entity_poly.pdbx_strand_id
1 'polypeptide(L)'
;MKQCWSFRESSQNGRRWRIQTPEFNQFTLLPDGYLLTAPNQATMRVKVLGRPKVEVRTGLHRYGGETVRLNPGIQYNGQVYARSRWVDVLCEGNLTLLITLQRPGQSPQEVTVISDEVIKVGDQVLFCLPELPNPIKYSRCCSFA
;
A
#
# COMPACT_ATOMS: atom_id res chain seq x y z
N MET A 1 8.31 9.76 16.59
CA MET A 1 8.84 8.91 15.50
C MET A 1 7.79 8.75 14.42
N LYS A 2 8.01 9.37 13.25
CA LYS A 2 7.21 9.18 12.03
C LYS A 2 7.82 8.01 11.26
N GLN A 3 7.07 6.95 11.00
CA GLN A 3 7.56 5.77 10.28
C GLN A 3 6.97 5.79 8.87
N CYS A 4 7.79 6.17 7.89
CA CYS A 4 7.50 5.99 6.48
C CYS A 4 8.16 4.68 6.03
N TRP A 5 7.42 3.81 5.35
CA TRP A 5 7.92 2.54 4.84
C TRP A 5 7.76 2.54 3.31
N SER A 6 8.85 2.74 2.57
CA SER A 6 8.85 2.51 1.13
C SER A 6 9.38 1.10 0.83
N PHE A 7 8.78 0.43 -0.14
CA PHE A 7 9.33 -0.79 -0.72
C PHE A 7 9.12 -0.75 -2.23
N ARG A 8 10.07 -1.32 -2.97
CA ARG A 8 9.99 -1.50 -4.42
C ARG A 8 9.63 -2.96 -4.69
N GLU A 9 8.62 -3.18 -5.50
CA GLU A 9 8.19 -4.50 -5.94
C GLU A 9 8.17 -4.52 -7.46
N SER A 10 8.70 -5.57 -8.08
CA SER A 10 8.69 -5.76 -9.53
C SER A 10 8.09 -7.11 -9.88
N SER A 11 7.36 -7.15 -11.00
CA SER A 11 6.82 -8.38 -11.55
C SER A 11 6.99 -8.38 -13.06
N GLN A 12 7.56 -9.46 -13.60
CA GLN A 12 7.83 -9.62 -15.03
C GLN A 12 6.55 -9.89 -15.85
N ASN A 13 5.44 -10.25 -15.19
CA ASN A 13 4.13 -10.47 -15.82
C ASN A 13 3.04 -9.57 -15.22
N GLY A 14 3.45 -8.52 -14.48
CA GLY A 14 2.59 -7.70 -13.66
C GLY A 14 1.57 -6.91 -14.48
N ARG A 15 0.37 -7.47 -14.63
CA ARG A 15 -0.82 -6.75 -15.14
C ARG A 15 -1.50 -5.92 -14.05
N ARG A 16 -1.17 -6.21 -12.79
CA ARG A 16 -1.71 -5.54 -11.62
C ARG A 16 -0.81 -5.73 -10.42
N TRP A 17 -0.84 -4.76 -9.52
CA TRP A 17 -0.45 -4.91 -8.14
C TRP A 17 -1.72 -4.94 -7.27
N ARG A 18 -1.79 -5.84 -6.29
CA ARG A 18 -2.98 -6.03 -5.46
C ARG A 18 -2.61 -6.01 -3.98
N ILE A 19 -3.38 -5.28 -3.19
CA ILE A 19 -3.43 -5.46 -1.75
C ILE A 19 -4.79 -5.99 -1.31
N GLN A 20 -4.78 -6.79 -0.25
CA GLN A 20 -5.98 -7.16 0.49
C GLN A 20 -6.04 -6.40 1.80
N THR A 21 -7.22 -5.90 2.13
CA THR A 21 -7.47 -5.10 3.33
C THR A 21 -8.82 -5.50 3.92
N PRO A 22 -8.98 -5.54 5.26
CA PRO A 22 -10.29 -5.83 5.85
C PRO A 22 -11.41 -4.93 5.30
N GLU A 23 -12.63 -5.47 5.16
CA GLU A 23 -13.75 -4.71 4.56
C GLU A 23 -14.16 -3.47 5.37
N PHE A 24 -13.81 -3.43 6.66
CA PHE A 24 -14.04 -2.28 7.55
C PHE A 24 -13.12 -1.10 7.30
N ASN A 25 -12.06 -1.26 6.50
CA ASN A 25 -11.25 -0.13 6.08
C ASN A 25 -11.97 0.62 4.96
N GLN A 26 -12.13 1.94 5.15
CA GLN A 26 -12.70 2.82 4.16
C GLN A 26 -11.71 3.02 3.01
N PHE A 27 -12.19 2.94 1.78
CA PHE A 27 -11.40 3.18 0.57
C PHE A 27 -11.77 4.52 -0.05
N THR A 28 -10.78 5.30 -0.45
CA THR A 28 -10.94 6.54 -1.21
C THR A 28 -9.99 6.55 -2.39
N LEU A 29 -10.53 6.72 -3.59
CA LEU A 29 -9.72 6.89 -4.80
C LEU A 29 -9.11 8.30 -4.82
N LEU A 30 -7.84 8.40 -5.19
CA LEU A 30 -7.12 9.65 -5.38
C LEU A 30 -6.61 9.75 -6.82
N PRO A 31 -6.31 10.95 -7.35
CA PRO A 31 -5.78 11.10 -8.70
C PRO A 31 -4.50 10.30 -8.97
N ASP A 32 -3.65 10.17 -7.94
CA ASP A 32 -2.33 9.52 -8.00
C ASP A 32 -2.28 8.15 -7.29
N GLY A 33 -3.43 7.56 -6.95
CA GLY A 33 -3.49 6.29 -6.24
C GLY A 33 -4.73 6.17 -5.38
N TYR A 34 -4.56 5.82 -4.09
CA TYR A 34 -5.69 5.68 -3.18
C TYR A 34 -5.31 5.84 -1.70
N LEU A 35 -6.32 6.01 -0.86
CA LEU A 35 -6.22 6.07 0.58
C LEU A 35 -7.08 4.96 1.20
N LEU A 36 -6.52 4.27 2.19
CA LEU A 36 -7.28 3.45 3.13
C LEU A 36 -7.31 4.13 4.49
N THR A 37 -8.49 4.22 5.09
CA THR A 37 -8.69 4.74 6.44
C THR A 37 -9.23 3.63 7.33
N ALA A 38 -8.50 3.31 8.39
CA ALA A 38 -8.91 2.32 9.38
C ALA A 38 -9.92 2.93 10.38
N PRO A 39 -10.71 2.11 11.10
CA PRO A 39 -11.69 2.60 12.07
C PRO A 39 -11.10 3.49 13.17
N ASN A 40 -9.85 3.26 13.54
CA ASN A 40 -9.12 4.09 14.51
C ASN A 40 -8.59 5.41 13.92
N GLN A 41 -8.94 5.75 12.68
CA GLN A 41 -8.46 6.92 11.93
C GLN A 41 -6.98 6.86 11.50
N ALA A 42 -6.30 5.73 11.66
CA ALA A 42 -5.00 5.54 11.02
C ALA A 42 -5.20 5.42 9.50
N THR A 43 -4.25 5.90 8.72
CA THR A 43 -4.37 5.88 7.26
C THR A 43 -3.19 5.18 6.60
N MET A 44 -3.47 4.58 5.44
CA MET A 44 -2.48 4.09 4.50
C MET A 44 -2.72 4.75 3.15
N ARG A 45 -1.83 5.64 2.72
CA ARG A 45 -1.87 6.21 1.37
C ARG A 45 -0.93 5.43 0.47
N VAL A 46 -1.44 5.02 -0.68
CA VAL A 46 -0.65 4.43 -1.76
C VAL A 46 -0.66 5.39 -2.94
N LYS A 47 0.53 5.84 -3.33
CA LYS A 47 0.76 6.73 -4.46
C LYS A 47 1.54 5.99 -5.54
N VAL A 48 1.08 6.05 -6.77
CA VAL A 48 1.81 5.57 -7.95
C VAL A 48 2.74 6.68 -8.44
N LEU A 49 4.01 6.37 -8.58
CA LEU A 49 5.02 7.32 -9.06
C LEU A 49 5.24 7.18 -10.56
N GLY A 50 5.58 8.29 -11.21
CA GLY A 50 5.96 8.33 -12.63
C GLY A 50 4.83 8.07 -13.63
N ARG A 51 3.56 7.99 -13.19
CA ARG A 51 2.40 7.80 -14.09
C ARG A 51 1.34 8.89 -13.85
N PRO A 52 0.88 9.60 -14.90
CA PRO A 52 -0.09 10.69 -14.76
C PRO A 52 -1.52 10.20 -14.53
N LYS A 53 -1.84 8.95 -14.91
CA LYS A 53 -3.15 8.33 -14.71
C LYS A 53 -2.98 6.92 -14.16
N VAL A 54 -3.73 6.64 -13.11
CA VAL A 54 -3.77 5.33 -12.45
C VAL A 54 -5.16 4.74 -12.60
N GLU A 55 -5.24 3.49 -13.04
CA GLU A 55 -6.49 2.73 -12.97
C GLU A 55 -6.49 1.88 -11.70
N VAL A 56 -7.39 2.19 -10.77
CA VAL A 56 -7.58 1.43 -9.54
C VAL A 56 -8.95 0.76 -9.58
N ARG A 57 -8.99 -0.55 -9.30
CA ARG A 57 -10.23 -1.31 -9.14
C ARG A 57 -10.32 -1.85 -7.72
N THR A 58 -11.51 -1.94 -7.18
CA THR A 58 -11.73 -2.54 -5.85
C THR A 58 -13.01 -3.37 -5.84
N GLY A 59 -13.04 -4.36 -4.96
CA GLY A 59 -14.22 -5.15 -4.70
C GLY A 59 -14.07 -5.92 -3.39
N LEU A 60 -15.12 -6.65 -3.03
CA LEU A 60 -15.14 -7.50 -1.84
C LEU A 60 -15.01 -8.96 -2.26
N HIS A 61 -14.34 -9.76 -1.44
CA HIS A 61 -14.31 -11.20 -1.56
C HIS A 61 -14.50 -11.84 -0.18
N ARG A 62 -15.08 -13.03 -0.15
CA ARG A 62 -15.25 -13.78 1.09
C ARG A 62 -13.87 -14.16 1.64
N TYR A 63 -13.65 -13.89 2.93
CA TYR A 63 -12.44 -14.30 3.61
C TYR A 63 -12.45 -15.82 3.80
N GLY A 64 -11.30 -16.47 3.61
CA GLY A 64 -11.14 -17.92 3.80
C GLY A 64 -11.36 -18.80 2.58
N GLY A 65 -11.84 -18.30 1.43
CA GLY A 65 -11.93 -19.10 0.19
C GLY A 65 -12.69 -20.43 0.38
N GLU A 66 -12.02 -21.56 0.19
CA GLU A 66 -12.60 -22.90 0.40
C GLU A 66 -12.75 -23.28 1.88
N THR A 67 -12.03 -22.61 2.79
CA THR A 67 -12.07 -22.88 4.25
C THR A 67 -13.13 -22.06 4.99
N VAL A 68 -14.09 -21.46 4.28
CA VAL A 68 -15.13 -20.57 4.86
C VAL A 68 -15.92 -21.24 5.99
N ARG A 69 -16.09 -22.58 5.96
CA ARG A 69 -16.81 -23.33 7.00
C ARG A 69 -16.17 -23.20 8.39
N LEU A 70 -14.83 -23.05 8.45
CA LEU A 70 -14.07 -22.98 9.70
C LEU A 70 -13.39 -21.63 9.92
N ASN A 71 -13.54 -20.69 8.98
CA ASN A 71 -12.96 -19.36 9.04
C ASN A 71 -14.08 -18.32 8.99
N PRO A 72 -14.57 -17.86 10.17
CA PRO A 72 -15.72 -16.97 10.23
C PRO A 72 -15.41 -15.57 9.66
N GLY A 73 -14.14 -15.22 9.50
CA GLY A 73 -13.70 -13.93 9.00
C GLY A 73 -12.64 -13.28 9.90
N ILE A 74 -12.44 -11.99 9.69
CA ILE A 74 -11.54 -11.15 10.46
C ILE A 74 -12.29 -10.66 11.70
N GLN A 75 -11.84 -11.03 12.90
CA GLN A 75 -12.40 -10.54 14.15
C GLN A 75 -11.77 -9.19 14.50
N TYR A 76 -12.60 -8.16 14.70
CA TYR A 76 -12.14 -6.83 15.07
C TYR A 76 -13.23 -6.09 15.86
N ASN A 77 -12.85 -5.46 16.98
CA ASN A 77 -13.74 -4.66 17.83
C ASN A 77 -15.07 -5.38 18.20
N GLY A 78 -14.98 -6.64 18.61
CA GLY A 78 -16.16 -7.45 18.98
C GLY A 78 -17.08 -7.86 17.81
N GLN A 79 -16.69 -7.56 16.57
CA GLN A 79 -17.44 -7.90 15.37
C GLN A 79 -16.64 -8.84 14.47
N VAL A 80 -17.35 -9.65 13.68
CA VAL A 80 -16.77 -10.56 12.70
C VAL A 80 -17.03 -10.01 11.31
N TYR A 81 -15.94 -9.79 10.57
CA TYR A 81 -15.96 -9.27 9.21
C TYR A 81 -15.64 -10.39 8.23
N ALA A 82 -16.67 -10.86 7.56
CA ALA A 82 -16.58 -12.07 6.77
C ALA A 82 -15.97 -11.86 5.38
N ARG A 83 -15.76 -10.60 4.97
CA ARG A 83 -15.15 -10.26 3.68
C ARG A 83 -13.87 -9.46 3.86
N SER A 84 -13.01 -9.59 2.87
CA SER A 84 -11.85 -8.74 2.67
C SER A 84 -12.05 -7.95 1.38
N ARG A 85 -11.60 -6.70 1.38
CA ARG A 85 -11.56 -5.84 0.21
C ARG A 85 -10.24 -6.10 -0.52
N TRP A 86 -10.31 -6.35 -1.83
CA TRP A 86 -9.14 -6.26 -2.68
C TRP A 86 -9.09 -4.88 -3.33
N VAL A 87 -7.88 -4.36 -3.51
CA VAL A 87 -7.60 -3.12 -4.24
C VAL A 87 -6.50 -3.43 -5.24
N ASP A 88 -6.83 -3.28 -6.51
CA ASP A 88 -5.95 -3.53 -7.65
C ASP A 88 -5.52 -2.20 -8.24
N VAL A 89 -4.21 -1.99 -8.35
CA VAL A 89 -3.63 -0.97 -9.21
C VAL A 89 -3.25 -1.66 -10.51
N LEU A 90 -3.95 -1.36 -11.60
CA LEU A 90 -3.63 -1.96 -12.89
C LEU A 90 -2.36 -1.34 -13.47
N CYS A 91 -1.52 -2.18 -14.03
CA CYS A 91 -0.25 -1.78 -14.61
C CYS A 91 0.06 -2.62 -15.84
N GLU A 92 0.79 -2.05 -16.78
CA GLU A 92 1.43 -2.77 -17.88
C GLU A 92 2.94 -2.62 -17.64
N GLY A 93 3.56 -3.69 -17.13
CA GLY A 93 4.99 -3.69 -16.77
C GLY A 93 5.28 -3.09 -15.39
N ASN A 94 6.41 -2.38 -15.28
CA ASN A 94 6.93 -1.91 -14.00
C ASN A 94 6.06 -0.79 -13.39
N LEU A 95 5.89 -0.88 -12.07
CA LEU A 95 5.11 0.05 -11.26
C LEU A 95 5.90 0.38 -10.00
N THR A 96 6.06 1.67 -9.70
CA THR A 96 6.63 2.12 -8.43
C THR A 96 5.52 2.66 -7.55
N LEU A 97 5.38 2.08 -6.36
CA LEU A 97 4.40 2.47 -5.37
C LEU A 97 5.10 3.06 -4.16
N LEU A 98 4.66 4.25 -3.73
CA LEU A 98 4.98 4.78 -2.41
C LEU A 98 3.82 4.48 -1.48
N ILE A 99 4.08 3.69 -0.44
CA ILE A 99 3.12 3.41 0.61
C ILE A 99 3.51 4.22 1.85
N THR A 100 2.56 4.95 2.41
CA THR A 100 2.78 5.72 3.65
C THR A 100 1.73 5.34 4.67
N LEU A 101 2.19 5.08 5.90
CA LEU A 101 1.34 4.77 7.04
C LEU A 101 1.35 5.96 8.00
N GLN A 102 0.18 6.41 8.42
CA GLN A 102 0.03 7.57 9.29
C GLN A 102 -0.82 7.20 10.50
N ARG A 103 -0.42 7.71 11.66
CA ARG A 103 -1.17 7.54 12.90
C ARG A 103 -2.41 8.44 12.88
N PRO A 104 -3.43 8.12 13.70
CA PRO A 104 -4.60 8.97 13.85
C PRO A 104 -4.22 10.41 14.19
N GLY A 105 -4.88 11.38 13.55
CA GLY A 105 -4.66 12.80 13.79
C GLY A 105 -3.39 13.39 13.17
N GLN A 106 -2.63 12.62 12.37
CA GLN A 106 -1.48 13.15 11.64
C GLN A 106 -1.86 13.59 10.22
N SER A 107 -1.41 14.77 9.82
CA SER A 107 -1.59 15.24 8.44
C SER A 107 -0.73 14.43 7.46
N PRO A 108 -1.23 14.18 6.24
CA PRO A 108 -0.44 13.57 5.20
C PRO A 108 0.84 14.36 4.94
N GLN A 109 1.98 13.67 4.92
CA GLN A 109 3.24 14.30 4.58
C GLN A 109 3.27 14.56 3.07
N GLU A 110 3.85 15.70 2.68
CA GLU A 110 4.11 15.99 1.29
C GLU A 110 5.11 14.99 0.71
N VAL A 111 4.88 14.58 -0.54
CA VAL A 111 5.74 13.64 -1.27
C VAL A 111 6.32 14.37 -2.47
N THR A 112 7.63 14.52 -2.49
CA THR A 112 8.38 15.09 -3.61
C THR A 112 9.24 14.00 -4.22
N VAL A 113 9.04 13.72 -5.50
CA VAL A 113 9.92 12.83 -6.26
C VAL A 113 11.11 13.67 -6.74
N ILE A 114 12.31 13.36 -6.25
CA ILE A 114 13.55 14.07 -6.62
C ILE A 114 14.16 13.39 -7.85
N SER A 115 14.18 12.06 -7.86
CA SER A 115 14.57 11.22 -8.99
C SER A 115 13.88 9.85 -8.89
N ASP A 116 14.13 8.97 -9.86
CA ASP A 116 13.64 7.58 -9.82
C ASP A 116 14.16 6.78 -8.60
N GLU A 117 15.26 7.23 -8.01
CA GLU A 117 15.93 6.58 -6.88
C GLU A 117 15.75 7.36 -5.56
N VAL A 118 15.26 8.59 -5.61
CA VAL A 118 15.21 9.47 -4.43
C VAL A 118 13.83 10.10 -4.29
N ILE A 119 13.17 9.79 -3.17
CA ILE A 119 11.86 10.32 -2.83
C ILE A 119 11.96 11.00 -1.47
N LYS A 120 11.49 12.25 -1.38
CA LYS A 120 11.35 12.96 -0.11
C LYS A 120 9.91 12.85 0.40
N VAL A 121 9.74 12.44 1.65
CA VAL A 121 8.45 12.35 2.35
C VAL A 121 8.51 13.19 3.63
N GLY A 122 7.88 14.37 3.61
CA GLY A 122 8.11 15.37 4.65
C GLY A 122 9.59 15.74 4.73
N ASP A 123 10.20 15.63 5.90
CA ASP A 123 11.64 15.92 6.09
C ASP A 123 12.55 14.70 5.83
N GLN A 124 11.98 13.52 5.55
CA GLN A 124 12.74 12.29 5.34
C GLN A 124 13.06 12.10 3.85
N VAL A 125 14.34 11.83 3.55
CA VAL A 125 14.78 11.41 2.22
C VAL A 125 14.90 9.90 2.19
N LEU A 126 14.15 9.26 1.28
CA LEU A 126 14.12 7.83 1.06
C LEU A 126 14.89 7.53 -0.22
N PHE A 127 15.82 6.58 -0.13
CA PHE A 127 16.49 6.00 -1.28
C PHE A 127 15.75 4.74 -1.71
N CYS A 128 15.20 4.74 -2.92
CA CYS A 128 14.75 3.54 -3.58
C CYS A 128 16.01 2.79 -4.04
N LEU A 129 16.35 1.71 -3.34
CA LEU A 129 17.52 0.90 -3.70
C LEU A 129 17.47 0.51 -5.19
N PRO A 130 18.61 0.54 -5.90
CA PRO A 130 18.73 -0.07 -7.21
C PRO A 130 18.39 -1.57 -7.11
N GLU A 131 17.95 -2.17 -8.22
CA GLU A 131 17.56 -3.58 -8.25
C GLU A 131 18.67 -4.44 -7.63
N LEU A 132 18.38 -5.09 -6.49
CA LEU A 132 19.29 -6.07 -5.93
C LEU A 132 19.45 -7.18 -6.97
N PRO A 133 20.68 -7.55 -7.35
CA PRO A 133 20.88 -8.73 -8.18
C PRO A 133 20.43 -9.96 -7.37
N ASN A 134 19.32 -10.55 -7.80
CA ASN A 134 18.56 -11.69 -7.27
C ASN A 134 17.43 -11.42 -6.25
N PRO A 135 16.25 -12.08 -6.44
CA PRO A 135 15.13 -11.99 -5.54
C PRO A 135 15.36 -12.90 -4.32
N ILE A 136 14.71 -12.58 -3.20
CA ILE A 136 14.82 -13.19 -1.87
C ILE A 136 15.88 -12.52 -0.98
N LYS A 137 15.52 -11.34 -0.51
CA LYS A 137 15.59 -10.93 0.91
C LYS A 137 14.91 -9.58 1.06
N TYR A 138 13.81 -9.53 1.82
CA TYR A 138 13.21 -8.27 2.25
C TYR A 138 14.20 -7.55 3.17
N SER A 139 14.94 -6.57 2.65
CA SER A 139 15.75 -5.69 3.47
C SER A 139 14.88 -4.55 3.99
N ARG A 140 14.67 -4.51 5.31
CA ARG A 140 14.23 -3.28 5.98
C ARG A 140 15.34 -2.25 5.85
N CYS A 141 15.13 -1.20 5.07
CA CYS A 141 15.96 -0.01 5.13
C CYS A 141 15.34 0.98 6.13
N CYS A 142 15.73 0.83 7.39
CA CYS A 142 15.77 1.96 8.32
C CYS A 142 17.18 2.55 8.22
N SER A 143 17.31 3.80 7.77
CA SER A 143 18.51 4.59 7.98
C SER A 143 18.12 5.86 8.73
N PHE A 144 18.61 5.96 9.96
CA PHE A 144 18.53 7.14 10.80
C PHE A 144 19.68 8.08 10.42
N ALA A 145 19.37 9.35 10.24
CA ALA A 145 20.25 10.46 10.56
C ALA A 145 19.46 11.40 11.47
#